data_AF-A0A4V3B056-F1
#
_entry.id   AF-A0A4V3B056-F1
#
_cell.length_a   1.000
_cell.length_b   1.000
_cell.length_c   1.000
_cell.angle_alpha   90.00
_cell.angle_beta   90.00
_cell.angle_gamma   90.00
#
_symmetry.space_group_name_H-M   'P 1'
#
loop_
_entity.id
_entity.type
_entity.pdbx_description
1 polymer ?
#
loop_
_entity_poly.entity_id
_entity_poly.type
_entity_poly.pdbx_seq_one_letter_code
_entity_poly.pdbx_strand_id
1 'polypeptide(L)'
;MNFPTIHTNFWDAVIAIPIIVIIVQILKVRFKIPKKYIPTMANAFGLIISIFISHKGNLAAGVFMGFFYGAAAVGTYASLKTSIIAFVEYLSTKKKKQSSA
;
A
#
# COMPACT_ATOMS: atom_id res chain seq x y z
N MET A 1 10.06 32.93 6.64
CA MET A 1 10.26 31.49 6.35
C MET A 1 9.37 31.14 5.18
N ASN A 2 9.93 30.87 4.00
CA ASN A 2 9.13 30.36 2.88
C ASN A 2 8.92 28.87 3.13
N PHE A 3 7.75 28.50 3.62
CA PHE A 3 7.34 27.10 3.65
C PHE A 3 7.38 26.57 2.21
N PRO A 4 8.01 25.41 1.96
CA PRO A 4 7.95 24.82 0.65
C PRO A 4 6.47 24.56 0.33
N THR A 5 5.94 25.27 -0.66
CA THR A 5 4.62 24.99 -1.22
C THR A 5 4.70 23.65 -1.91
N ILE A 6 4.41 22.59 -1.15
CA ILE A 6 4.23 21.26 -1.67
C ILE A 6 2.96 21.33 -2.50
N HIS A 7 3.09 21.47 -3.82
CA HIS A 7 2.02 21.11 -4.74
C HIS A 7 1.85 19.60 -4.65
N THR A 8 1.19 19.14 -3.60
CA THR A 8 0.71 17.77 -3.50
C THR A 8 -0.28 17.59 -4.62
N ASN A 9 0.19 17.02 -5.74
CA ASN A 9 -0.73 16.40 -6.68
C ASN A 9 -1.37 15.25 -5.91
N PHE A 10 -2.55 15.48 -5.32
CA PHE A 10 -3.36 14.46 -4.67
C PHE A 10 -3.49 13.20 -5.55
N TRP A 11 -3.57 13.44 -6.86
CA TRP A 11 -3.51 12.44 -7.92
C TRP A 11 -2.30 11.51 -7.85
N ASP A 12 -1.14 12.01 -7.45
CA ASP A 12 0.07 11.22 -7.32
C ASP A 12 -0.06 10.19 -6.19
N ALA A 13 -0.62 10.58 -5.04
CA ALA A 13 -0.90 9.65 -3.95
C ALA A 13 -1.94 8.59 -4.36
N VAL A 14 -3.03 9.02 -5.01
CA VAL A 14 -4.12 8.13 -5.47
C VAL A 14 -3.62 7.09 -6.47
N ILE A 15 -2.64 7.43 -7.30
CA ILE A 15 -2.08 6.53 -8.31
C ILE A 15 -0.91 5.72 -7.74
N ALA A 16 -0.01 6.34 -6.98
CA ALA A 16 1.17 5.69 -6.42
C ALA A 16 0.83 4.57 -5.44
N ILE A 17 -0.18 4.76 -4.57
CA ILE A 17 -0.54 3.76 -3.55
C ILE A 17 -0.99 2.43 -4.19
N PRO A 18 -1.97 2.39 -5.12
CA PRO A 18 -2.33 1.15 -5.84
C PRO A 18 -1.15 0.54 -6.59
N ILE A 19 -0.31 1.35 -7.25
CA ILE A 19 0.87 0.86 -7.96
C ILE A 19 1.85 0.17 -7.01
N ILE A 20 2.15 0.77 -5.85
CA ILE A 20 3.01 0.16 -4.83
C ILE A 20 2.41 -1.16 -4.35
N VAL A 21 1.10 -1.21 -4.08
CA VAL A 21 0.42 -2.45 -3.66
C VAL A 21 0.55 -3.53 -4.74
N ILE A 22 0.31 -3.19 -6.02
CA ILE A 22 0.43 -4.12 -7.15
C ILE A 22 1.86 -4.65 -7.28
N ILE A 23 2.87 -3.76 -7.28
CA ILE A 23 4.28 -4.15 -7.37
C ILE A 23 4.65 -5.09 -6.22
N VAL A 24 4.30 -4.73 -4.99
CA VAL A 24 4.61 -5.56 -3.81
C VAL A 24 3.89 -6.91 -3.87
N GLN A 25 2.65 -6.98 -4.35
CA GLN A 25 1.98 -8.27 -4.58
C GLN A 25 2.69 -9.10 -5.68
N ILE A 26 3.05 -8.49 -6.81
CA ILE A 26 3.73 -9.19 -7.91
C ILE A 26 5.06 -9.77 -7.42
N LEU A 27 5.86 -8.98 -6.70
CA LEU A 27 7.14 -9.42 -6.16
C LEU A 27 6.97 -10.52 -5.12
N LYS A 28 5.99 -10.39 -4.23
CA LYS A 28 5.64 -11.44 -3.26
C LYS A 28 5.30 -12.76 -3.94
N VAL A 29 4.51 -12.74 -5.02
CA VAL A 29 4.11 -13.94 -5.78
C VAL A 29 5.31 -14.52 -6.55
N ARG A 30 6.08 -13.67 -7.22
CA ARG A 30 7.22 -14.10 -8.08
C ARG A 30 8.40 -14.63 -7.28
N PHE A 31 8.76 -13.97 -6.19
CA PHE A 31 9.95 -14.25 -5.39
C PHE A 31 9.64 -15.01 -4.08
N LYS A 32 8.38 -15.43 -3.87
CA LYS A 32 7.91 -16.14 -2.65
C LYS A 32 8.33 -15.44 -1.34
N ILE A 33 8.32 -14.10 -1.36
CA ILE A 33 8.85 -13.30 -0.25
C ILE A 33 7.97 -13.50 1.01
N PRO A 34 8.57 -13.73 2.18
CA PRO A 34 7.83 -13.82 3.43
C PRO A 34 7.04 -12.55 3.72
N LYS A 35 5.81 -12.71 4.23
CA LYS A 35 4.87 -11.59 4.48
C LYS A 35 5.45 -10.51 5.42
N LYS A 36 6.43 -10.87 6.25
CA LYS A 36 7.23 -9.97 7.11
C LYS A 36 7.86 -8.80 6.35
N TYR A 37 8.25 -9.00 5.09
CA TYR A 37 8.99 -8.00 4.31
C TYR A 37 8.09 -7.07 3.50
N ILE A 38 6.78 -7.33 3.47
CA ILE A 38 5.81 -6.51 2.73
C ILE A 38 5.86 -5.04 3.18
N PRO A 39 5.89 -4.70 4.49
CA PRO A 39 5.98 -3.31 4.93
C PRO A 39 7.29 -2.62 4.52
N THR A 40 8.41 -3.33 4.60
CA THR A 40 9.72 -2.81 4.20
C THR A 40 9.75 -2.52 2.71
N MET A 41 9.22 -3.43 1.88
CA MET A 41 9.14 -3.24 0.44
C MET A 41 8.22 -2.08 0.07
N ALA A 42 7.04 -1.99 0.69
CA ALA A 42 6.10 -0.90 0.44
C ALA A 42 6.72 0.47 0.74
N ASN A 43 7.44 0.61 1.86
CA ASN A 43 8.17 1.84 2.18
C ASN A 43 9.33 2.10 1.21
N ALA A 44 10.08 1.08 0.82
CA ALA A 44 11.16 1.24 -0.16
C ALA A 44 10.62 1.75 -1.51
N PHE A 45 9.54 1.14 -2.03
CA PHE A 45 8.91 1.59 -3.27
C PHE A 45 8.22 2.95 -3.13
N GLY A 46 7.62 3.26 -1.98
CA GLY A 46 7.06 4.58 -1.69
C GLY A 46 8.11 5.68 -1.73
N LEU A 47 9.27 5.45 -1.10
CA LEU A 47 10.41 6.36 -1.15
C LEU A 47 10.97 6.50 -2.57
N ILE A 48 11.15 5.40 -3.29
CA ILE A 48 11.64 5.44 -4.68
C ILE A 48 10.68 6.26 -5.55
N ILE A 49 9.39 5.97 -5.53
CA ILE A 49 8.41 6.66 -6.37
C ILE A 49 8.36 8.15 -6.00
N SER A 50 8.30 8.48 -4.71
CA SER A 50 8.14 9.88 -4.28
C SER A 50 9.39 10.73 -4.52
N ILE A 51 10.59 10.18 -4.29
CA ILE A 51 11.86 10.90 -4.48
C ILE A 51 12.16 11.10 -5.97
N PHE A 52 11.96 10.06 -6.79
CA PHE A 52 12.38 10.11 -8.20
C PHE A 52 11.31 10.65 -9.16
N ILE A 53 10.02 10.57 -8.82
CA ILE A 53 8.92 10.96 -9.72
C ILE A 53 8.22 12.22 -9.22
N SER A 54 7.80 12.23 -7.96
CA SER A 54 6.88 13.24 -7.42
C SER A 54 7.52 14.58 -7.05
N HIS A 55 8.72 14.57 -6.44
CA HIS A 55 9.31 15.76 -5.83
C HIS A 55 10.74 16.02 -6.32
N LYS A 56 10.92 16.06 -7.65
CA LYS A 56 12.18 16.50 -8.26
C LYS A 56 12.47 17.95 -7.88
N GLY A 57 13.33 18.15 -6.88
CA GLY A 57 13.73 19.49 -6.41
C GLY A 57 13.54 19.74 -4.92
N ASN A 58 12.83 18.87 -4.19
CA ASN A 58 12.71 18.96 -2.73
C ASN A 58 12.78 17.57 -2.07
N LEU A 59 13.99 17.19 -1.65
CA LEU A 59 14.26 15.92 -0.99
C LEU A 59 13.44 15.72 0.29
N ALA A 60 13.23 16.77 1.08
CA ALA A 60 12.46 16.67 2.32
C ALA A 60 10.99 16.33 2.05
N ALA A 61 10.39 16.97 1.05
CA ALA A 61 9.01 16.67 0.62
C ALA A 61 8.89 15.26 0.04
N GLY A 62 9.85 14.83 -0.79
CA GLY A 62 9.87 13.49 -1.38
C GLY A 62 10.04 12.37 -0.34
N VAL A 63 10.86 12.57 0.70
CA VAL A 63 11.00 11.59 1.79
C VAL A 63 9.71 11.50 2.61
N PHE A 64 9.12 12.65 2.99
CA PHE A 64 7.88 12.68 3.75
C PHE A 64 6.73 12.00 2.99
N MET A 65 6.54 12.38 1.72
CA MET A 65 5.51 11.78 0.87
C MET A 65 5.78 10.31 0.55
N GLY A 66 7.05 9.91 0.42
CA GLY A 66 7.40 8.51 0.21
C GLY A 66 7.04 7.61 1.38
N PHE A 67 7.28 8.06 2.61
CA PHE A 67 6.79 7.36 3.80
C PHE A 67 5.26 7.36 3.89
N PHE A 68 4.62 8.45 3.49
CA PHE A 68 3.15 8.53 3.44
C PHE A 68 2.57 7.50 2.46
N TYR A 69 3.12 7.41 1.23
CA TYR A 69 2.68 6.44 0.22
C TYR A 69 2.96 5.00 0.66
N GLY A 70 4.13 4.75 1.25
CA GLY A 70 4.50 3.44 1.79
C GLY A 70 3.56 2.99 2.91
N ALA A 71 3.34 3.84 3.91
CA ALA A 71 2.44 3.55 5.03
C ALA A 71 0.99 3.33 4.57
N ALA A 72 0.50 4.15 3.64
CA ALA A 72 -0.83 3.99 3.05
C ALA A 72 -0.94 2.66 2.29
N ALA A 73 0.05 2.30 1.48
CA ALA A 73 0.06 1.01 0.77
C ALA A 73 0.05 -0.19 1.73
N VAL A 74 0.79 -0.13 2.84
CA VAL A 74 0.75 -1.17 3.89
C VAL A 74 -0.64 -1.24 4.52
N GLY A 75 -1.23 -0.10 4.86
CA GLY A 75 -2.58 -0.02 5.42
C GLY A 75 -3.63 -0.60 4.47
N THR A 76 -3.58 -0.23 3.19
CA THR A 76 -4.45 -0.76 2.14
C THR A 76 -4.31 -2.27 2.02
N TYR A 77 -3.09 -2.79 1.98
CA TYR A 77 -2.85 -4.24 1.95
C TYR A 77 -3.40 -4.97 3.18
N ALA A 78 -3.18 -4.44 4.37
CA ALA A 78 -3.67 -5.03 5.62
C ALA A 78 -5.20 -5.05 5.67
N SER A 79 -5.84 -3.93 5.30
CA SER A 79 -7.30 -3.80 5.23
C SER A 79 -7.92 -4.80 4.26
N LEU A 80 -7.43 -4.84 3.01
CA LEU A 80 -7.89 -5.78 1.98
C LEU A 80 -7.77 -7.23 2.45
N LYS A 81 -6.63 -7.61 3.01
CA LYS A 81 -6.41 -8.97 3.53
C LYS A 81 -7.43 -9.31 4.62
N THR A 82 -7.65 -8.41 5.57
CA THR A 82 -8.59 -8.63 6.68
C THR A 82 -10.03 -8.73 6.17
N SER A 83 -10.45 -7.84 5.26
CA SER A 83 -11.79 -7.88 4.66
C SER A 83 -12.05 -9.17 3.90
N ILE A 84 -11.08 -9.66 3.12
CA ILE A 84 -11.22 -10.94 2.39
C ILE A 84 -11.36 -12.10 3.36
N ILE A 85 -10.56 -12.16 4.42
CA ILE A 85 -10.64 -13.23 5.43
C ILE A 85 -12.01 -13.22 6.10
N ALA A 86 -12.47 -12.06 6.55
CA ALA A 86 -13.79 -11.90 7.18
C ALA A 86 -14.92 -12.32 6.22
N PHE A 87 -14.82 -11.99 4.94
CA PHE A 87 -15.80 -12.37 3.94
C PHE A 87 -15.83 -13.89 3.70
N VAL A 88 -14.68 -14.54 3.60
CA VAL A 88 -14.58 -16.00 3.46
C VAL A 88 -15.15 -16.72 4.69
N GLU A 89 -14.85 -16.22 5.89
CA GLU A 89 -15.36 -16.76 7.15
C GLU A 89 -16.89 -16.65 7.24
N TYR A 90 -17.44 -15.49 6.85
CA TYR A 90 -18.88 -15.27 6.74
C TYR A 90 -19.56 -16.29 5.81
N LEU A 91 -19.00 -16.53 4.62
CA LEU A 91 -19.55 -17.49 3.67
C LEU A 91 -19.51 -18.93 4.21
N SER A 92 -18.42 -19.31 4.89
CA SER A 92 -18.29 -20.65 5.46
C SER A 92 -19.32 -20.91 6.58
N THR A 93 -19.56 -19.92 7.42
CA THR A 93 -20.56 -19.98 8.51
C THR A 93 -21.98 -20.06 7.96
N LYS A 94 -22.29 -19.29 6.91
CA LYS A 94 -23.60 -19.31 6.24
C LYS A 94 -23.91 -20.69 5.65
N LYS A 95 -22.94 -21.31 4.97
CA LYS A 95 -23.08 -22.66 4.39
C LYS A 95 -23.34 -23.73 5.46
N LYS A 96 -22.68 -23.64 6.62
CA LYS A 96 -22.89 -24.58 7.73
C LYS A 96 -24.30 -24.49 8.32
N LYS A 97 -24.86 -23.28 8.48
CA LYS A 97 -26.25 -23.10 8.93
C LYS A 97 -27.28 -23.71 7.96
N GLN A 98 -27.04 -23.61 6.66
CA GLN A 98 -27.97 -24.10 5.63
C GLN A 98 -27.94 -25.63 5.45
N SER A 99 -26.87 -26.31 5.89
CA SER A 99 -26.74 -27.78 5.82
C SER A 99 -27.23 -28.49 7.09
N SER A 100 -27.62 -27.75 8.14
CA SER A 100 -28.12 -28.28 9.42
C SER A 100 -29.62 -28.00 9.63
N ALA A 101 -30.31 -27.51 8.60
CA ALA A 101 -31.75 -27.33 8.52
C ALA A 101 -32.29 -28.24 7.40
#